data_AF-A0A212FG90-F1
#
_entry.id   AF-A0A212FG90-F1
#
_cell.length_a   1.000
_cell.length_b   1.000
_cell.length_c   1.000
_cell.angle_alpha   90.00
_cell.angle_beta   90.00
_cell.angle_gamma   90.00
#
_symmetry.space_group_name_H-M   'P 1'
#
loop_
_entity.id
_entity.type
_entity.pdbx_description
1 polymer ?
#
loop_
_entity_poly.entity_id
_entity_poly.type
_entity_poly.pdbx_seq_one_letter_code
_entity_poly.pdbx_strand_id
1 'polypeptide(L)'
;MLKLIILFLLVSISVCEVCDVSIDITNGTLLRNGDIVHNDFKYTKNEYFKRGNSIRGCICNKKRCLLKCCPFGYGYDMRLKECVATSRAFEPPVYDNYANLQNIKITEYFHFNFSKPRCATDEIRVEIKQVFTDIHLTKVSW
;
A
#
# COMPACT_ATOMS: atom_id res chain seq x y z
N MET A 1 -40.55 31.81 24.53
CA MET A 1 -39.42 30.91 24.81
C MET A 1 -39.37 29.84 23.71
N LEU A 2 -38.65 30.12 22.63
CA LEU A 2 -38.46 29.17 21.52
C LEU A 2 -36.95 29.17 21.21
N LYS A 3 -36.21 28.46 22.05
CA LYS A 3 -34.80 28.15 21.83
C LYS A 3 -34.61 26.68 22.17
N LEU A 4 -33.93 25.98 21.27
CA LEU A 4 -33.12 24.78 21.51
C LEU A 4 -33.82 23.41 21.57
N ILE A 5 -33.98 22.73 20.42
CA ILE A 5 -33.73 21.28 20.25
C ILE A 5 -33.16 21.09 18.81
N ILE A 6 -31.84 21.22 18.62
CA ILE A 6 -30.91 20.13 18.23
C ILE A 6 -31.26 19.57 16.83
N LEU A 7 -30.68 20.02 15.70
CA LEU A 7 -29.27 20.08 15.31
C LEU A 7 -28.48 18.85 15.81
N PHE A 8 -28.60 17.68 15.16
CA PHE A 8 -27.55 16.64 15.02
C PHE A 8 -28.11 15.36 14.36
N LEU A 9 -28.37 15.38 13.05
CA LEU A 9 -28.55 14.16 12.24
C LEU A 9 -27.89 14.28 10.87
N LEU A 10 -26.76 15.02 10.80
CA LEU A 10 -25.77 14.75 9.77
C LEU A 10 -24.98 13.54 10.26
N VAL A 11 -25.56 12.35 10.10
CA VAL A 11 -24.78 11.11 10.08
C VAL A 11 -23.88 11.26 8.87
N SER A 12 -22.68 11.79 9.12
CA SER A 12 -21.60 11.74 8.17
C SER A 12 -21.35 10.25 7.98
N ILE A 13 -21.81 9.71 6.86
CA ILE A 13 -21.37 8.41 6.37
C ILE A 13 -19.89 8.62 6.06
N SER A 14 -19.06 8.52 7.08
CA SER A 14 -17.64 8.34 6.91
C SER A 14 -17.51 7.02 6.18
N VAL A 15 -17.33 7.09 4.86
CA VAL A 15 -16.83 5.97 4.08
C VAL A 15 -15.44 5.71 4.61
N CYS A 16 -15.35 4.91 5.68
CA CYS A 16 -14.09 4.38 6.15
C CYS A 16 -13.59 3.51 5.00
N GLU A 17 -12.57 3.97 4.28
CA GLU A 17 -11.85 3.05 3.41
C GLU A 17 -11.30 1.94 4.31
N VAL A 18 -11.68 0.70 4.01
CA VAL A 18 -11.31 -0.48 4.83
C VAL A 18 -9.78 -0.63 4.94
N CYS A 19 -9.05 -0.07 3.97
CA CYS A 19 -7.59 -0.03 3.94
C CYS A 19 -7.08 1.02 2.95
N ASP A 20 -5.88 1.54 3.22
CA ASP A 20 -5.22 2.56 2.39
C ASP A 20 -4.77 2.01 1.03
N VAL A 21 -4.39 0.73 0.97
CA VAL A 21 -3.90 0.09 -0.25
C VAL A 21 -4.78 -1.11 -0.56
N SER A 22 -5.45 -1.01 -1.70
CA SER A 22 -6.34 -2.06 -2.19
C SER A 22 -6.09 -2.34 -3.67
N ILE A 23 -6.34 -3.58 -4.09
CA ILE A 23 -6.29 -4.01 -5.49
C ILE A 23 -7.68 -4.42 -5.97
N ASP A 24 -7.92 -4.39 -7.28
CA ASP A 24 -9.17 -4.91 -7.85
C ASP A 24 -9.17 -6.44 -7.78
N ILE A 25 -10.18 -7.00 -7.10
CA ILE A 25 -10.39 -8.45 -6.95
C ILE A 25 -11.74 -8.88 -7.53
N THR A 26 -12.36 -8.07 -8.40
CA THR A 26 -13.69 -8.31 -8.97
C THR A 26 -13.78 -9.65 -9.69
N ASN A 27 -12.69 -10.07 -10.34
CA ASN A 27 -12.60 -11.35 -11.05
C ASN A 27 -12.21 -12.53 -10.13
N GLY A 28 -12.27 -12.36 -8.81
CA GLY A 28 -12.02 -13.43 -7.83
C GLY A 28 -13.18 -14.43 -7.74
N THR A 29 -12.90 -15.60 -7.18
CA THR A 29 -13.90 -16.64 -6.91
C THR A 29 -14.60 -16.36 -5.59
N LEU A 30 -15.91 -16.10 -5.64
CA LEU A 30 -16.76 -15.96 -4.45
C LEU A 30 -17.07 -17.33 -3.84
N LEU A 31 -16.70 -17.53 -2.58
CA LEU A 31 -16.99 -18.74 -1.81
C LEU A 31 -18.38 -18.66 -1.16
N ARG A 32 -18.94 -19.82 -0.79
CA ARG A 32 -20.27 -19.91 -0.16
C ARG A 32 -20.41 -19.11 1.14
N ASN A 33 -19.31 -18.96 1.89
CA ASN A 33 -19.27 -18.19 3.13
C ASN A 33 -19.18 -16.66 2.89
N GLY A 34 -19.03 -16.24 1.63
CA GLY A 34 -18.87 -14.85 1.22
C GLY A 34 -17.42 -14.37 1.19
N ASP A 35 -16.43 -15.22 1.41
CA ASP A 35 -15.03 -14.86 1.17
C ASP A 35 -14.74 -14.83 -0.34
N ILE A 36 -13.72 -14.09 -0.75
CA ILE A 36 -13.27 -14.03 -2.15
C ILE A 36 -11.85 -14.58 -2.25
N VAL A 37 -11.60 -15.48 -3.19
CA VAL A 37 -10.24 -15.94 -3.52
C VAL A 37 -9.77 -15.25 -4.80
N HIS A 38 -8.62 -14.60 -4.75
CA HIS A 38 -8.02 -13.92 -5.91
C HIS A 38 -6.49 -14.00 -5.83
N ASN A 39 -5.84 -14.45 -6.91
CA ASN A 39 -4.38 -14.66 -6.98
C ASN A 39 -3.82 -15.38 -5.74
N ASP A 40 -4.41 -16.52 -5.40
CA ASP A 40 -4.06 -17.39 -4.25
C ASP A 40 -4.30 -16.81 -2.85
N PHE A 41 -4.80 -15.58 -2.75
CA PHE A 41 -5.18 -14.97 -1.48
C PHE A 41 -6.68 -15.08 -1.22
N LYS A 42 -7.04 -15.50 -0.02
CA LYS A 42 -8.42 -15.46 0.49
C LYS A 42 -8.67 -14.17 1.26
N TYR A 43 -9.64 -13.38 0.80
CA TYR A 43 -10.12 -12.14 1.42
C TYR A 43 -11.42 -12.42 2.18
N THR A 44 -11.41 -12.20 3.49
CA THR A 44 -12.62 -12.27 4.31
C THR A 44 -13.47 -11.01 4.13
N LYS A 45 -14.74 -11.04 4.57
CA LYS A 45 -15.69 -9.93 4.42
C LYS A 45 -15.19 -8.56 4.94
N ASN A 46 -14.28 -8.56 5.90
CA ASN A 46 -13.69 -7.34 6.48
C ASN A 46 -12.40 -6.88 5.77
N GLU A 47 -11.97 -7.60 4.73
CA GLU A 47 -10.72 -7.34 3.99
C GLU A 47 -10.98 -6.96 2.54
N TYR A 48 -12.25 -6.74 2.16
CA TYR A 48 -12.61 -6.20 0.87
C TYR A 48 -13.84 -5.30 0.98
N PHE A 49 -14.03 -4.43 0.00
CA PHE A 49 -15.17 -3.51 -0.07
C PHE A 49 -15.57 -3.26 -1.52
N LYS A 50 -16.82 -2.83 -1.72
CA LYS A 50 -17.32 -2.45 -3.04
C LYS A 50 -17.03 -0.96 -3.29
N ARG A 51 -16.45 -0.65 -4.45
CA ARG A 51 -16.26 0.73 -4.94
C ARG A 51 -16.79 0.81 -6.37
N GLY A 52 -17.98 1.38 -6.52
CA GLY A 52 -18.69 1.37 -7.81
C GLY A 52 -19.00 -0.05 -8.26
N ASN A 53 -18.56 -0.41 -9.47
CA ASN A 53 -18.71 -1.76 -10.02
C ASN A 53 -17.54 -2.70 -9.68
N SER A 54 -16.50 -2.20 -9.01
CA SER A 54 -15.35 -3.01 -8.61
C SER A 54 -15.47 -3.50 -7.17
N ILE A 55 -14.94 -4.69 -6.91
CA ILE A 55 -14.65 -5.18 -5.57
C ILE A 55 -13.15 -5.00 -5.32
N ARG A 56 -12.79 -4.33 -4.23
CA ARG A 56 -11.41 -4.02 -3.88
C ARG A 56 -10.97 -4.76 -2.63
N GLY A 57 -9.83 -5.45 -2.69
CA GLY A 57 -9.27 -6.23 -1.57
C GLY A 57 -8.04 -5.59 -0.96
N CYS A 58 -7.91 -5.68 0.36
CA CYS A 58 -6.79 -5.14 1.14
C CYS A 58 -5.55 -6.04 1.04
N ILE A 59 -4.77 -5.85 -0.02
CA ILE A 59 -3.61 -6.68 -0.33
C ILE A 59 -2.52 -6.63 0.76
N CYS A 60 -2.38 -5.51 1.47
CA CYS A 60 -1.34 -5.36 2.50
C CYS A 60 -1.59 -6.18 3.77
N ASN A 61 -2.82 -6.69 3.95
CA ASN A 61 -3.13 -7.67 4.99
C ASN A 61 -2.69 -9.09 4.59
N LYS A 62 -2.38 -9.31 3.31
CA LYS A 62 -1.99 -10.62 2.74
C LYS A 62 -0.51 -10.69 2.41
N LYS A 63 0.08 -9.58 1.98
CA LYS A 63 1.48 -9.46 1.58
C LYS A 63 2.08 -8.21 2.20
N ARG A 64 3.37 -8.24 2.52
CA ARG A 64 4.08 -7.04 2.97
C ARG A 64 4.06 -6.01 1.85
N CYS A 65 3.57 -4.82 2.13
CA CYS A 65 3.56 -3.73 1.15
C CYS A 65 4.75 -2.81 1.34
N LEU A 66 5.33 -2.37 0.22
CA LEU A 66 6.33 -1.31 0.19
C LEU A 66 5.85 -0.20 -0.73
N LEU A 67 6.17 1.03 -0.35
CA LEU A 67 5.95 2.19 -1.20
C LEU A 67 7.16 2.36 -2.13
N LYS A 68 6.90 2.49 -3.43
CA LYS A 68 7.91 2.90 -4.41
C LYS A 68 7.33 4.03 -5.25
N CYS A 69 8.04 5.15 -5.36
CA CYS A 69 7.49 6.33 -6.03
C CYS A 69 7.14 6.11 -7.51
N CYS A 70 7.97 5.33 -8.21
CA CYS A 70 7.83 5.07 -9.64
C CYS A 70 7.67 3.59 -9.95
N PRO A 71 6.94 3.21 -11.01
CA PRO A 71 6.86 1.83 -11.49
C PRO A 71 8.24 1.20 -11.73
N PHE A 72 8.27 -0.13 -11.85
CA PHE A 72 9.49 -0.83 -12.28
C PHE A 72 9.92 -0.38 -13.68
N GLY A 73 11.23 -0.27 -13.90
CA GLY A 73 11.79 0.33 -15.12
C GLY A 73 11.88 1.86 -15.09
N TYR A 74 11.42 2.50 -14.01
CA TYR A 74 11.46 3.96 -13.84
C TYR A 74 12.12 4.38 -12.51
N GLY A 75 12.88 5.47 -12.58
CA GLY A 75 13.43 6.20 -11.44
C GLY A 75 12.79 7.58 -11.32
N TYR A 76 12.72 8.12 -10.11
CA TYR A 76 12.20 9.47 -9.90
C TYR A 76 13.31 10.50 -10.16
N ASP A 77 13.10 11.39 -11.14
CA ASP A 77 13.97 12.54 -11.37
C ASP A 77 13.52 13.70 -10.47
N MET A 78 14.37 14.10 -9.51
CA MET A 78 14.04 15.16 -8.54
C MET A 78 13.92 16.55 -9.16
N ARG A 79 14.60 16.81 -10.28
CA ARG A 79 14.60 18.11 -10.97
C ARG A 79 13.35 18.26 -11.81
N LEU A 80 13.03 17.23 -12.60
CA LEU A 80 11.81 17.19 -13.43
C LEU A 80 10.56 16.89 -12.60
N LYS A 81 10.74 16.31 -11.40
CA LYS A 81 9.67 15.85 -10.51
C LYS A 81 8.79 14.77 -11.13
N GLU A 82 9.37 13.95 -12.01
CA GLU A 82 8.68 12.96 -12.82
C GLU A 82 9.40 11.60 -12.78
N CYS A 83 8.69 10.54 -13.14
CA CYS A 83 9.28 9.22 -13.32
C CYS A 83 9.90 9.10 -14.72
N VAL A 84 11.21 8.92 -14.78
CA VAL A 84 11.97 8.77 -16.03
C VAL A 84 12.42 7.32 -16.19
N ALA A 85 12.46 6.85 -17.44
CA ALA A 85 12.91 5.50 -17.73
C ALA A 85 14.37 5.29 -17.25
N THR A 86 14.66 4.11 -16.72
CA THR A 86 16.00 3.76 -16.27
C THR A 86 16.31 2.31 -16.59
N SER A 87 17.56 2.04 -16.96
CA SER A 87 18.08 0.68 -17.17
C SER A 87 18.51 -0.01 -15.87
N ARG A 88 18.48 0.70 -14.73
CA ARG A 88 18.87 0.13 -13.44
C ARG A 88 17.79 -0.82 -12.92
N ALA A 89 18.17 -2.07 -12.73
CA ALA A 89 17.32 -3.04 -12.04
C ALA A 89 17.08 -2.60 -10.58
N PHE A 90 15.84 -2.75 -10.11
CA PHE A 90 15.49 -2.50 -8.72
C PHE A 90 15.60 -3.80 -7.93
N GLU A 91 16.80 -4.07 -7.42
CA GLU A 91 17.14 -5.28 -6.67
C GLU A 91 17.88 -4.95 -5.36
N PRO A 92 17.27 -4.15 -4.46
CA PRO A 92 17.91 -3.93 -3.17
C PRO A 92 17.94 -5.23 -2.36
N PRO A 93 19.00 -5.46 -1.56
CA PRO A 93 19.06 -6.60 -0.67
C PRO A 93 17.93 -6.55 0.36
N VAL A 94 17.37 -7.72 0.69
CA VAL A 94 16.33 -7.86 1.72
C VAL A 94 16.97 -8.44 2.97
N TYR A 95 16.76 -7.81 4.12
CA TYR A 95 17.23 -8.29 5.41
C TYR A 95 16.03 -8.71 6.28
N ASP A 96 16.18 -9.78 7.05
CA ASP A 96 15.37 -10.01 8.24
C ASP A 96 16.10 -9.50 9.48
N ASN A 97 15.55 -9.74 10.67
CA ASN A 97 16.04 -9.14 11.93
C ASN A 97 17.54 -9.35 12.20
N TYR A 98 18.25 -10.27 11.51
CA TYR A 98 19.69 -10.49 11.69
C TYR A 98 20.46 -10.96 10.45
N ALA A 99 19.79 -11.28 9.33
CA ALA A 99 20.44 -11.87 8.17
C ALA A 99 19.98 -11.28 6.83
N ASN A 100 20.90 -11.24 5.87
CA ASN A 100 20.56 -11.03 4.47
C ASN A 100 19.80 -12.26 3.97
N LEU A 101 18.57 -12.05 3.50
CA LEU A 101 17.76 -13.08 2.87
C LEU A 101 18.22 -13.30 1.44
N GLN A 102 19.15 -14.25 1.28
CA GLN A 102 19.67 -14.64 -0.03
C GLN A 102 18.56 -15.20 -0.93
N ASN A 103 18.70 -14.98 -2.24
CA ASN A 103 17.80 -15.49 -3.28
C ASN A 103 16.34 -15.01 -3.21
N ILE A 104 16.04 -13.93 -2.47
CA ILE A 104 14.73 -13.31 -2.50
C ILE A 104 14.63 -12.32 -3.66
N LYS A 105 13.70 -12.57 -4.58
CA LYS A 105 13.23 -11.56 -5.51
C LYS A 105 12.27 -10.64 -4.78
N ILE A 106 12.70 -9.39 -4.56
CA ILE A 106 11.91 -8.42 -3.80
C ILE A 106 10.51 -8.20 -4.38
N THR A 107 10.37 -8.28 -5.71
CA THR A 107 9.10 -8.17 -6.45
C THR A 107 8.13 -9.30 -6.15
N GLU A 108 8.64 -10.49 -5.82
CA GLU A 108 7.85 -11.65 -5.42
C GLU A 108 7.55 -11.63 -3.92
N TYR A 109 8.41 -11.04 -3.10
CA TYR A 109 8.25 -11.00 -1.64
C TYR A 109 7.35 -9.85 -1.13
N PHE A 110 7.40 -8.68 -1.78
CA PHE A 110 6.59 -7.51 -1.41
C PHE A 110 5.53 -7.18 -2.47
N HIS A 111 4.43 -6.58 -2.05
CA HIS A 111 3.52 -5.87 -2.95
C HIS A 111 3.98 -4.41 -3.03
N PHE A 112 4.22 -3.89 -4.23
CA PHE A 112 4.65 -2.51 -4.40
C PHE A 112 3.46 -1.62 -4.69
N ASN A 113 3.19 -0.69 -3.77
CA ASN A 113 2.29 0.41 -4.04
C ASN A 113 3.08 1.52 -4.75
N PHE A 114 2.60 1.94 -5.93
CA PHE A 114 3.20 3.02 -6.69
C PHE A 114 2.45 4.31 -6.45
N SER A 115 2.98 5.15 -5.58
CA SER A 115 2.44 6.49 -5.39
C SER A 115 3.48 7.42 -4.79
N LYS A 116 3.22 8.71 -4.91
CA LYS A 116 3.94 9.70 -4.11
C LYS A 116 3.43 9.60 -2.67
N PRO A 117 4.31 9.46 -1.66
CA PRO A 117 3.86 9.51 -0.27
C PRO A 117 3.09 10.81 -0.04
N ARG A 118 1.88 10.70 0.52
CA ARG A 118 1.11 11.85 0.99
C ARG A 118 1.72 12.25 2.34
N CYS A 119 2.67 13.17 2.32
CA CYS A 119 3.25 13.74 3.53
C CYS A 119 2.18 14.57 4.26
N ALA A 120 1.35 13.92 5.08
CA ALA A 120 0.33 14.59 5.90
C ALA A 120 0.90 15.06 7.26
N THR A 121 2.11 14.65 7.61
CA THR A 121 2.91 15.14 8.73
C THR A 121 4.40 15.08 8.36
N ASP A 122 5.26 15.66 9.20
CA ASP A 122 6.70 15.93 9.04
C ASP A 122 7.57 14.69 8.72
N GLU A 123 7.35 14.07 7.57
CA GLU A 123 8.18 12.97 7.11
C GLU A 123 9.53 13.48 6.56
N ILE A 124 10.60 13.10 7.23
CA ILE A 124 11.97 13.28 6.78
C ILE A 124 12.21 12.37 5.57
N ARG A 125 12.47 12.99 4.42
CA ARG A 125 12.85 12.26 3.21
C ARG A 125 14.33 11.92 3.27
N VAL A 126 14.62 10.64 3.40
CA VAL A 126 15.99 10.16 3.31
C VAL A 126 16.30 9.76 1.87
N GLU A 127 17.17 10.51 1.21
CA GLU A 127 17.71 10.11 -0.09
C GLU A 127 18.56 8.85 0.12
N ILE A 128 18.10 7.70 -0.39
CA ILE A 128 18.75 6.39 -0.20
C ILE A 128 20.24 6.46 -0.58
N LYS A 129 20.59 7.34 -1.52
CA LYS A 129 21.96 7.54 -2.00
C LYS A 129 22.84 8.43 -1.10
N GLN A 130 22.24 9.30 -0.28
CA GLN A 130 22.98 10.25 0.57
C GLN A 130 23.14 9.78 2.01
N VAL A 131 22.46 8.71 2.44
CA VAL A 131 22.44 8.35 3.88
C VAL A 131 22.96 6.94 4.17
N PHE A 132 23.04 5.99 3.23
CA PHE A 132 23.30 4.59 3.61
C PHE A 132 24.35 3.83 2.78
N THR A 133 25.43 3.40 3.45
CA THR A 133 26.08 2.09 3.17
C THR A 133 25.30 0.94 3.80
N ASP A 134 24.55 1.22 4.88
CA ASP A 134 23.85 0.23 5.69
C ASP A 134 22.57 0.88 6.28
N ILE A 135 21.37 0.49 5.83
CA ILE A 135 20.16 0.69 6.66
C ILE A 135 19.12 -0.42 6.53
N HIS A 136 18.51 -0.65 7.69
CA HIS A 136 17.39 -1.53 7.98
C HIS A 136 16.06 -0.75 8.01
N LEU A 137 15.02 -1.30 7.38
CA LEU A 137 13.65 -0.79 7.46
C LEU A 137 12.93 -1.44 8.64
N THR A 138 12.65 -0.68 9.71
CA THR A 138 11.79 -1.13 10.80
C THR A 138 10.32 -0.95 10.47
N LYS A 139 9.51 -1.93 10.89
CA LYS A 139 8.06 -1.97 10.71
C LYS A 139 7.39 -0.77 11.40
N VAL A 140 6.55 -0.03 10.66
CA VAL A 140 5.54 0.84 11.26
C VAL A 140 4.26 0.02 11.41
N SER A 141 3.88 -0.27 12.65
CA SER A 141 2.58 -0.82 13.01
C SER A 141 1.62 0.32 13.34
N TRP A 142 0.53 0.42 12.59
CA TRP A 142 -0.65 1.20 12.95
C TRP A 142 -1.58 0.37 13.81
#